data_AF-A0A024Q6F7-F1
#
_entry.id   AF-A0A024Q6F7-F1
#
_cell.length_a   1.000
_cell.length_b   1.000
_cell.length_c   1.000
_cell.angle_alpha   90.00
_cell.angle_beta   90.00
_cell.angle_gamma   90.00
#
_symmetry.space_group_name_H-M   'P 1'
#
loop_
_entity.id
_entity.type
_entity.pdbx_description
1 polymer ?
#
loop_
_entity_poly.entity_id
_entity_poly.type
_entity_poly.pdbx_seq_one_letter_code
_entity_poly.pdbx_strand_id
1 'polypeptide(L)'
;MGEEALLRVRNLDKRFGPGCPECKEKTNRNLEKNYCSVCGTVYACQDVSFDLFPGEILGIVGESGSGKSTMMQCLYFDADVSSGEATLNDPELQDENMFQLSSQKKRYIRNHKYGMVYQNPVNGLKMNFSSMGNIAEKLISAGKRNVSEMETTGNQLLESVHIPLFRSKEEPSNFSGGMQQRVQIAKALSNNPPILFLDEVTTGLDLSVQANVLDLIKKIQRESGISMVVVSHDLAVIRMLADRTVVMLNGSIIEQGLTDQILEDPQHAYTQRLVYSLL
;
A
#
# COMPACT_ATOMS: atom_id res chain seq x y z
N MET A 1 23.86 -11.48 11.51
CA MET A 1 23.87 -10.63 10.31
C MET A 1 22.47 -10.06 10.22
N GLY A 2 22.29 -8.74 10.33
CA GLY A 2 20.96 -8.14 10.25
C GLY A 2 20.41 -8.34 8.84
N GLU A 3 19.12 -8.66 8.71
CA GLU A 3 18.46 -8.69 7.41
C GLU A 3 18.56 -7.31 6.76
N GLU A 4 18.86 -7.28 5.47
CA GLU A 4 18.84 -6.04 4.70
C GLU A 4 17.39 -5.69 4.34
N ALA A 5 17.03 -4.42 4.49
CA ALA A 5 15.71 -3.93 4.10
C ALA A 5 15.50 -4.10 2.58
N LEU A 6 14.35 -4.64 2.19
CA LEU A 6 13.94 -4.74 0.79
C LEU A 6 13.57 -3.36 0.25
N LEU A 7 12.81 -2.57 1.00
CA LEU A 7 12.45 -1.19 0.68
C LEU A 7 12.83 -0.30 1.87
N ARG A 8 13.56 0.78 1.59
CA ARG A 8 13.97 1.78 2.56
C ARG A 8 13.41 3.13 2.17
N VAL A 9 12.62 3.73 3.05
CA VAL A 9 12.07 5.08 2.90
C VAL A 9 12.72 6.01 3.92
N ARG A 10 13.22 7.15 3.48
CA ARG A 10 13.90 8.13 4.33
C ARG A 10 13.40 9.54 4.04
N ASN A 11 13.05 10.24 5.11
CA ASN A 11 12.67 11.64 5.12
C ASN A 11 11.62 12.00 4.04
N LEU A 12 10.66 11.11 3.79
CA LEU A 12 9.61 11.34 2.79
C LEU A 12 8.72 12.50 3.25
N ASP A 13 8.74 13.58 2.46
CA ASP A 13 7.84 14.71 2.63
C ASP A 13 6.91 14.84 1.44
N LYS A 14 5.64 15.13 1.74
CA LYS A 14 4.64 15.48 0.75
C LYS A 14 3.82 16.65 1.27
N ARG A 15 3.85 17.76 0.53
CA ARG A 15 2.98 18.91 0.75
C ARG A 15 2.07 19.17 -0.45
N PHE A 16 0.91 19.75 -0.16
CA PHE A 16 -0.02 20.33 -1.12
C PHE A 16 -0.16 21.81 -0.83
N GLY A 17 0.29 22.64 -1.78
CA GLY A 17 0.35 24.09 -1.63
C GLY A 17 1.78 24.63 -1.71
N PRO A 18 1.91 25.96 -1.89
CA PRO A 18 3.20 26.61 -2.16
C PRO A 18 4.11 26.70 -0.92
N GLY A 19 3.56 26.52 0.29
CA GLY A 19 4.20 26.90 1.54
C GLY A 19 4.28 28.42 1.71
N CYS A 20 4.76 28.86 2.88
CA CYS A 20 5.03 30.26 3.18
C CYS A 20 6.31 30.38 4.03
N PRO A 21 6.81 31.59 4.33
CA PRO A 21 7.96 31.77 5.22
C PRO A 21 7.83 31.08 6.58
N GLU A 22 6.63 31.06 7.18
CA GLU A 22 6.32 30.36 8.44
C GLU A 22 6.42 28.83 8.33
N CYS A 23 6.49 28.29 7.12
CA CYS A 23 6.64 26.86 6.87
C CYS A 23 8.11 26.40 6.75
N LYS A 24 9.07 27.35 6.70
CA LYS A 24 10.44 27.05 6.25
C LYS A 24 11.20 26.14 7.19
N GLU A 25 11.09 26.32 8.49
CA GLU A 25 11.78 25.47 9.48
C GLU A 25 10.91 24.29 9.87
N LYS A 26 11.31 23.06 9.48
CA LYS A 26 10.61 21.82 9.85
C LYS A 26 10.38 21.69 11.35
N THR A 27 11.35 22.11 12.17
CA THR A 27 11.33 22.00 13.64
C THR A 27 10.36 22.96 14.32
N ASN A 28 9.99 24.07 13.67
CA ASN A 28 9.18 25.15 14.25
C ASN A 28 7.92 25.47 13.42
N ARG A 29 7.47 24.55 12.55
CA ARG A 29 6.26 24.80 11.75
C ARG A 29 5.06 24.94 12.70
N ASN A 30 4.43 26.11 12.70
CA ASN A 30 3.17 26.30 13.39
C ASN A 30 2.04 25.72 12.53
N LEU A 31 1.82 24.41 12.67
CA LEU A 31 0.76 23.69 11.97
C LEU A 31 -0.43 23.47 12.88
N GLU A 32 -1.62 23.75 12.37
CA GLU A 32 -2.86 23.27 12.96
C GLU A 32 -3.11 21.87 12.40
N LYS A 33 -2.91 20.85 13.24
CA LYS A 33 -2.79 19.43 12.81
C LYS A 33 -1.67 19.26 11.80
N ASN A 34 -1.99 19.29 10.51
CA ASN A 34 -1.06 19.11 9.41
C ASN A 34 -1.17 20.19 8.33
N TYR A 35 -1.91 21.28 8.57
CA TYR A 35 -1.97 22.40 7.62
C TYR A 35 -1.44 23.69 8.24
N CYS A 36 -0.87 24.54 7.40
CA CYS A 36 -0.45 25.87 7.79
C CYS A 36 -1.66 26.81 7.86
N SER A 37 -1.91 27.40 9.02
CA SER A 37 -3.04 28.33 9.23
C SER A 37 -2.92 29.64 8.43
N VAL A 38 -1.71 29.98 7.96
CA VAL A 38 -1.43 31.22 7.22
C VAL A 38 -1.66 31.05 5.72
N CYS A 39 -1.11 29.99 5.11
CA CYS A 39 -1.15 29.80 3.65
C CYS A 39 -1.99 28.60 3.18
N GLY A 40 -2.59 27.85 4.11
CA GLY A 40 -3.42 26.67 3.81
C GLY A 40 -2.64 25.47 3.25
N THR A 41 -1.31 25.51 3.24
CA THR A 41 -0.51 24.38 2.75
C THR A 41 -0.68 23.18 3.66
N VAL A 42 -1.05 22.04 3.09
CA VAL A 42 -1.26 20.78 3.81
C VAL A 42 0.00 19.92 3.70
N TYR A 43 0.52 19.46 4.82
CA TYR A 43 1.64 18.55 4.94
C TYR A 43 1.13 17.13 5.17
N ALA A 44 0.93 16.40 4.07
CA ALA A 44 0.41 15.04 4.12
C ALA A 44 1.45 14.02 4.61
N CYS A 45 2.74 14.24 4.33
CA CYS A 45 3.85 13.47 4.89
C CYS A 45 4.93 14.44 5.37
N GLN A 46 5.46 14.19 6.57
CA GLN A 46 6.48 14.99 7.22
C GLN A 46 7.52 14.04 7.81
N ASP A 47 8.68 14.00 7.18
CA ASP A 47 9.82 13.19 7.63
C ASP A 47 9.49 11.70 7.85
N VAL A 48 8.68 11.12 6.96
CA VAL A 48 8.27 9.72 7.07
C VAL A 48 9.45 8.82 6.69
N SER A 49 9.89 8.00 7.63
CA SER A 49 11.02 7.08 7.47
C SER A 49 10.70 5.70 8.04
N PHE A 50 10.83 4.66 7.22
CA PHE A 50 10.65 3.27 7.66
C PHE A 50 11.42 2.32 6.74
N ASP A 51 11.56 1.08 7.19
CA ASP A 51 12.13 -0.03 6.42
C ASP A 51 11.06 -1.12 6.31
N LEU A 52 11.05 -1.80 5.16
CA LEU A 52 10.30 -3.02 4.91
C LEU A 52 11.29 -4.14 4.59
N PHE A 53 11.21 -5.24 5.31
CA PHE A 53 12.08 -6.41 5.18
C PHE A 53 11.46 -7.48 4.28
N PRO A 54 12.26 -8.38 3.69
CA PRO A 54 11.76 -9.45 2.84
C PRO A 54 10.73 -10.34 3.56
N GLY A 55 9.56 -10.52 2.94
CA GLY A 55 8.47 -11.32 3.48
C GLY A 55 7.72 -10.67 4.65
N GLU A 56 8.11 -9.49 5.11
CA GLU A 56 7.43 -8.78 6.20
C GLU A 56 6.09 -8.19 5.74
N ILE A 57 5.09 -8.19 6.61
CA ILE A 57 3.90 -7.36 6.50
C ILE A 57 4.05 -6.15 7.44
N LEU A 58 4.29 -4.97 6.87
CA LEU A 58 4.32 -3.71 7.59
C LEU A 58 2.93 -3.06 7.59
N GLY A 59 2.31 -2.98 8.77
CA GLY A 59 1.05 -2.29 9.00
C GLY A 59 1.26 -0.80 9.23
N ILE A 60 0.39 0.03 8.66
CA ILE A 60 0.40 1.48 8.80
C ILE A 60 -0.99 1.92 9.22
N VAL A 61 -1.09 2.48 10.43
CA VAL A 61 -2.34 2.85 11.08
C VAL A 61 -2.38 4.31 11.49
N GLY A 62 -3.59 4.84 11.63
CA GLY A 62 -3.85 6.19 12.11
C GLY A 62 -5.24 6.66 11.66
N GLU A 63 -5.70 7.79 12.18
CA GLU A 63 -6.97 8.38 11.79
C GLU A 63 -7.05 8.78 10.30
N SER A 64 -8.28 9.01 9.83
CA SER A 64 -8.51 9.61 8.52
C SER A 64 -7.79 10.96 8.42
N GLY A 65 -7.10 11.20 7.31
CA GLY A 65 -6.31 12.42 7.11
C GLY A 65 -4.90 12.41 7.72
N SER A 66 -4.44 11.31 8.33
CA SER A 66 -3.08 11.21 8.89
C SER A 66 -1.95 11.09 7.85
N GLY A 67 -2.27 10.92 6.56
CA GLY A 67 -1.29 10.89 5.46
C GLY A 67 -1.00 9.52 4.85
N LYS A 68 -1.60 8.43 5.38
CA LYS A 68 -1.30 7.04 4.98
C LYS A 68 -1.48 6.78 3.47
N SER A 69 -2.66 7.07 2.92
CA SER A 69 -2.92 6.85 1.49
C SER A 69 -2.11 7.79 0.59
N THR A 70 -1.78 9.01 1.04
CA THR A 70 -0.88 9.91 0.30
C THR A 70 0.55 9.36 0.26
N MET A 71 1.04 8.84 1.37
CA MET A 71 2.35 8.17 1.43
C MET A 71 2.37 6.96 0.48
N MET A 72 1.32 6.13 0.50
CA MET A 72 1.13 4.99 -0.40
C MET A 72 1.19 5.42 -1.89
N GLN A 73 0.44 6.46 -2.25
CA GLN A 73 0.42 7.04 -3.59
C GLN A 73 1.81 7.55 -4.02
N CYS A 74 2.58 8.14 -3.10
CA CYS A 74 3.95 8.57 -3.38
C CYS A 74 4.86 7.37 -3.69
N LEU A 75 4.79 6.31 -2.89
CA LEU A 75 5.59 5.09 -3.07
C LEU A 75 5.27 4.37 -4.38
N TYR A 76 4.00 4.35 -4.79
CA TYR A 76 3.57 3.74 -6.05
C TYR A 76 3.68 4.68 -7.29
N PHE A 77 4.15 5.91 -7.09
CA PHE A 77 4.28 6.98 -8.08
C PHE A 77 2.95 7.47 -8.69
N ASP A 78 1.86 7.36 -7.95
CA ASP A 78 0.56 7.97 -8.30
C ASP A 78 0.52 9.45 -7.90
N ALA A 79 1.42 9.88 -7.02
CA ALA A 79 1.64 11.28 -6.66
C ALA A 79 3.15 11.57 -6.58
N ASP A 80 3.54 12.79 -6.97
CA ASP A 80 4.93 13.24 -6.81
C ASP A 80 5.26 13.54 -5.35
N VAL A 81 6.49 13.26 -4.94
CA VAL A 81 7.00 13.65 -3.62
C VAL A 81 7.45 15.12 -3.61
N SER A 82 7.48 15.72 -2.42
CA SER A 82 8.10 17.05 -2.24
C SER A 82 9.59 16.95 -1.95
N SER A 83 9.99 15.97 -1.15
CA SER A 83 11.40 15.61 -0.88
C SER A 83 11.47 14.22 -0.23
N GLY A 84 12.69 13.73 -0.04
CA GLY A 84 12.96 12.43 0.57
C GLY A 84 13.46 11.41 -0.44
N GLU A 85 13.66 10.19 0.05
CA GLU A 85 14.29 9.11 -0.69
C GLU A 85 13.56 7.80 -0.45
N ALA A 86 13.41 7.02 -1.51
CA ALA A 86 13.00 5.63 -1.43
C ALA A 86 14.00 4.80 -2.25
N THR A 87 14.49 3.71 -1.68
CA THR A 87 15.46 2.81 -2.32
C THR A 87 14.94 1.39 -2.19
N LEU A 88 15.12 0.60 -3.25
CA LEU A 88 14.74 -0.80 -3.30
C LEU A 88 16.03 -1.62 -3.43
N ASN A 89 16.20 -2.62 -2.57
CA ASN A 89 17.29 -3.57 -2.66
C ASN A 89 17.06 -4.49 -3.87
N ASP A 90 17.45 -3.99 -5.02
CA ASP A 90 17.32 -4.64 -6.31
C ASP A 90 18.59 -4.36 -7.14
N PRO A 91 19.30 -5.41 -7.59
CA PRO A 91 20.52 -5.25 -8.39
C PRO A 91 20.33 -4.40 -9.66
N GLU A 92 19.13 -4.36 -10.23
CA GLU A 92 18.83 -3.57 -11.43
C GLU A 92 18.66 -2.08 -11.13
N LEU A 93 18.41 -1.72 -9.87
CA LEU A 93 18.17 -0.34 -9.42
C LEU A 93 19.35 0.28 -8.68
N GLN A 94 20.34 -0.52 -8.25
CA GLN A 94 21.60 -0.06 -7.65
C GLN A 94 21.42 0.96 -6.51
N ASP A 95 20.39 0.77 -5.67
CA ASP A 95 20.03 1.69 -4.58
C ASP A 95 19.79 3.15 -5.03
N GLU A 96 19.43 3.39 -6.29
CA GLU A 96 19.06 4.73 -6.77
C GLU A 96 17.78 5.22 -6.06
N ASN A 97 17.73 6.52 -5.75
CA ASN A 97 16.51 7.14 -5.21
C ASN A 97 15.37 7.07 -6.25
N MET A 98 14.39 6.23 -5.96
CA MET A 98 13.25 5.91 -6.82
C MET A 98 12.41 7.13 -7.19
N PHE A 99 12.39 8.16 -6.34
CA PHE A 99 11.63 9.38 -6.60
C PHE A 99 12.26 10.27 -7.68
N GLN A 100 13.57 10.16 -7.90
CA GLN A 100 14.32 10.94 -8.89
C GLN A 100 14.48 10.22 -10.24
N LEU A 101 14.03 8.97 -10.32
CA LEU A 101 14.10 8.17 -11.55
C LEU A 101 13.22 8.74 -12.67
N SER A 102 13.63 8.45 -13.91
CA SER A 102 12.84 8.75 -15.09
C SER A 102 11.49 8.03 -15.08
N SER A 103 10.50 8.58 -15.79
CA SER A 103 9.17 7.99 -15.91
C SER A 103 9.21 6.56 -16.45
N GLN A 104 10.17 6.23 -17.32
CA GLN A 104 10.38 4.88 -17.85
C GLN A 104 10.84 3.91 -16.76
N LYS A 105 11.81 4.29 -15.93
CA LYS A 105 12.28 3.47 -14.79
C LYS A 105 11.17 3.31 -13.72
N LYS A 106 10.44 4.38 -13.40
CA LYS A 106 9.26 4.32 -12.49
C LYS A 106 8.19 3.35 -13.02
N ARG A 107 7.91 3.38 -14.33
CA ARG A 107 6.99 2.42 -14.97
C ARG A 107 7.52 0.99 -14.91
N TYR A 108 8.82 0.79 -15.09
CA TYR A 108 9.44 -0.53 -14.94
C TYR A 108 9.22 -1.10 -13.54
N ILE A 109 9.52 -0.32 -12.50
CA ILE A 109 9.29 -0.67 -11.09
C ILE A 109 7.82 -1.03 -10.87
N ARG A 110 6.89 -0.15 -11.30
CA ARG A 110 5.45 -0.41 -11.17
C ARG A 110 5.02 -1.72 -11.83
N ASN A 111 5.64 -2.09 -12.94
CA ASN A 111 5.24 -3.26 -13.73
C ASN A 111 5.90 -4.56 -13.29
N HIS A 112 7.04 -4.54 -12.60
CA HIS A 112 7.81 -5.74 -12.27
C HIS A 112 8.07 -5.91 -10.78
N LYS A 113 8.14 -4.81 -10.03
CA LYS A 113 8.54 -4.81 -8.62
C LYS A 113 7.34 -4.59 -7.69
N TYR A 114 6.32 -3.84 -8.13
CA TYR A 114 5.17 -3.49 -7.29
C TYR A 114 3.83 -4.06 -7.79
N GLY A 115 3.00 -4.43 -6.81
CA GLY A 115 1.56 -4.60 -6.93
C GLY A 115 0.84 -3.58 -6.04
N MET A 116 -0.37 -3.18 -6.41
CA MET A 116 -1.20 -2.25 -5.64
C MET A 116 -2.66 -2.70 -5.65
N VAL A 117 -3.27 -2.70 -4.47
CA VAL A 117 -4.70 -2.89 -4.26
C VAL A 117 -5.23 -1.63 -3.60
N TYR A 118 -6.06 -0.90 -4.33
CA TYR A 118 -6.65 0.36 -3.90
C TYR A 118 -7.90 0.13 -3.05
N GLN A 119 -8.20 1.12 -2.20
CA GLN A 119 -9.41 1.17 -1.38
C GLN A 119 -10.68 1.05 -2.23
N ASN A 120 -10.76 1.83 -3.32
CA ASN A 120 -11.87 1.76 -4.25
C ASN A 120 -11.46 0.93 -5.48
N PRO A 121 -12.12 -0.20 -5.77
CA PRO A 121 -11.80 -1.05 -6.91
C PRO A 121 -11.77 -0.33 -8.26
N VAL A 122 -12.55 0.76 -8.44
CA VAL A 122 -12.55 1.53 -9.71
C VAL A 122 -11.19 2.15 -10.05
N ASN A 123 -10.33 2.35 -9.05
CA ASN A 123 -8.99 2.90 -9.25
C ASN A 123 -8.00 1.83 -9.75
N GLY A 124 -8.18 0.57 -9.34
CA GLY A 124 -7.32 -0.55 -9.75
C GLY A 124 -7.82 -1.33 -10.95
N LEU A 125 -9.14 -1.29 -11.23
CA LEU A 125 -9.80 -2.10 -12.25
C LEU A 125 -10.43 -1.24 -13.33
N LYS A 126 -10.32 -1.72 -14.57
CA LYS A 126 -11.17 -1.29 -15.67
C LYS A 126 -12.51 -1.99 -15.55
N MET A 127 -13.50 -1.28 -15.00
CA MET A 127 -14.80 -1.85 -14.63
C MET A 127 -15.60 -2.46 -15.78
N ASN A 128 -15.42 -1.95 -17.00
CA ASN A 128 -16.12 -2.40 -18.20
C ASN A 128 -15.25 -3.31 -19.08
N PHE A 129 -14.23 -3.95 -18.48
CA PHE A 129 -13.40 -4.96 -19.12
C PHE A 129 -13.46 -6.23 -18.30
N SER A 130 -13.30 -7.38 -18.94
CA SER A 130 -13.34 -8.66 -18.23
C SER A 130 -12.31 -8.74 -17.10
N SER A 131 -12.62 -9.57 -16.10
CA SER A 131 -11.70 -9.88 -15.00
C SER A 131 -10.37 -10.44 -15.54
N MET A 132 -10.43 -11.36 -16.50
CA MET A 132 -9.26 -11.86 -17.22
C MET A 132 -8.53 -10.76 -17.98
N GLY A 133 -9.24 -9.83 -18.63
CA GLY A 133 -8.64 -8.70 -19.35
C GLY A 133 -7.87 -7.75 -18.43
N ASN A 134 -8.37 -7.53 -17.22
CA ASN A 134 -7.68 -6.75 -16.18
C ASN A 134 -6.37 -7.40 -15.73
N ILE A 135 -6.35 -8.73 -15.59
CA ILE A 135 -5.13 -9.48 -15.24
C ILE A 135 -4.15 -9.49 -16.43
N ALA A 136 -4.64 -9.78 -17.63
CA ALA A 136 -3.84 -9.80 -18.85
C ALA A 136 -3.18 -8.45 -19.13
N GLU A 137 -3.85 -7.32 -18.88
CA GLU A 137 -3.26 -5.98 -19.00
C GLU A 137 -1.96 -5.87 -18.20
N LYS A 138 -1.97 -6.33 -16.94
CA LYS A 138 -0.82 -6.23 -16.05
C LYS A 138 0.31 -7.17 -16.50
N LEU A 139 -0.03 -8.39 -16.93
CA LEU A 139 0.93 -9.36 -17.50
C LEU A 139 1.61 -8.81 -18.76
N ILE A 140 0.85 -8.21 -19.68
CA ILE A 140 1.38 -7.56 -20.89
C ILE A 140 2.30 -6.39 -20.51
N SER A 141 1.92 -5.61 -19.50
CA SER A 141 2.72 -4.49 -19.01
C SER A 141 4.05 -4.93 -18.37
N ALA A 142 4.09 -6.15 -17.83
CA ALA A 142 5.29 -6.84 -17.35
C ALA A 142 6.05 -7.62 -18.46
N GLY A 143 5.69 -7.40 -19.74
CA GLY A 143 6.41 -7.96 -20.88
C GLY A 143 5.97 -9.37 -21.33
N LYS A 144 4.94 -9.97 -20.73
CA LYS A 144 4.40 -11.26 -21.19
C LYS A 144 3.75 -11.10 -22.57
N ARG A 145 4.03 -12.05 -23.47
CA ARG A 145 3.55 -12.04 -24.86
C ARG A 145 2.76 -13.29 -25.26
N ASN A 146 2.88 -14.39 -24.52
CA ASN A 146 2.20 -15.64 -24.81
C ASN A 146 0.78 -15.62 -24.22
N VAL A 147 -0.23 -15.64 -25.10
CA VAL A 147 -1.65 -15.59 -24.70
C VAL A 147 -2.04 -16.81 -23.86
N SER A 148 -1.61 -18.01 -24.27
CA SER A 148 -1.96 -19.24 -23.55
C SER A 148 -1.38 -19.24 -22.13
N GLU A 149 -0.14 -18.79 -21.95
CA GLU A 149 0.47 -18.65 -20.62
C GLU A 149 -0.27 -17.62 -19.75
N MET A 150 -0.69 -16.50 -20.36
CA MET A 150 -1.44 -15.47 -19.64
C MET A 150 -2.82 -15.96 -19.21
N GLU A 151 -3.52 -16.73 -20.05
CA GLU A 151 -4.79 -17.35 -19.68
C GLU A 151 -4.64 -18.37 -18.57
N THR A 152 -3.62 -19.24 -18.64
CA THR A 152 -3.31 -20.20 -17.57
C THR A 152 -3.03 -19.49 -16.25
N THR A 153 -2.15 -18.49 -16.28
CA THR A 153 -1.79 -17.69 -15.10
C THR A 153 -3.00 -16.95 -14.55
N GLY A 154 -3.80 -16.32 -15.42
CA GLY A 154 -4.99 -15.59 -15.02
C GLY A 154 -6.06 -16.48 -14.39
N ASN A 155 -6.26 -17.69 -14.92
CA ASN A 155 -7.19 -18.65 -14.34
C ASN A 155 -6.74 -19.12 -12.95
N GLN A 156 -5.46 -19.45 -12.80
CA GLN A 156 -4.88 -19.82 -11.50
C GLN A 156 -5.03 -18.69 -10.47
N LEU A 157 -4.79 -17.44 -10.87
CA LEU A 157 -4.96 -16.29 -10.00
C LEU A 157 -6.43 -16.10 -9.60
N LEU A 158 -7.36 -16.17 -10.55
CA LEU A 158 -8.80 -16.06 -10.26
C LEU A 158 -9.28 -17.16 -9.31
N GLU A 159 -8.84 -18.40 -9.50
CA GLU A 159 -9.13 -19.51 -8.59
C GLU A 159 -8.54 -19.27 -7.20
N SER A 160 -7.29 -18.79 -7.12
CA SER A 160 -6.63 -18.52 -5.84
C SER A 160 -7.38 -17.48 -5.00
N VAL A 161 -8.06 -16.53 -5.65
CA VAL A 161 -8.89 -15.51 -5.01
C VAL A 161 -10.37 -15.90 -4.95
N HIS A 162 -10.71 -17.16 -5.24
CA HIS A 162 -12.06 -17.72 -5.23
C HIS A 162 -13.06 -17.00 -6.15
N ILE A 163 -12.62 -16.61 -7.35
CA ILE A 163 -13.50 -16.18 -8.45
C ILE A 163 -13.70 -17.36 -9.40
N PRO A 164 -14.93 -17.88 -9.56
CA PRO A 164 -15.19 -19.00 -10.44
C PRO A 164 -14.80 -18.71 -11.90
N LEU A 165 -14.13 -19.66 -12.56
CA LEU A 165 -13.62 -19.47 -13.92
C LEU A 165 -14.69 -19.18 -14.97
N PHE A 166 -15.92 -19.66 -14.79
CA PHE A 166 -17.02 -19.33 -15.70
C PHE A 166 -17.34 -17.82 -15.71
N ARG A 167 -16.97 -17.09 -14.65
CA ARG A 167 -17.11 -15.63 -14.53
C ARG A 167 -15.85 -14.87 -14.94
N SER A 168 -14.78 -15.54 -15.39
CA SER A 168 -13.51 -14.89 -15.77
C SER A 168 -13.66 -13.83 -16.87
N LYS A 169 -14.64 -14.02 -17.75
CA LYS A 169 -14.97 -13.10 -18.85
C LYS A 169 -15.97 -12.01 -18.45
N GLU A 170 -16.55 -12.08 -17.25
CA GLU A 170 -17.44 -11.03 -16.75
C GLU A 170 -16.67 -9.78 -16.36
N GLU A 171 -17.32 -8.64 -16.58
CA GLU A 171 -16.87 -7.32 -16.15
C GLU A 171 -17.03 -7.15 -14.62
N PRO A 172 -16.03 -6.58 -13.91
CA PRO A 172 -16.13 -6.28 -12.49
C PRO A 172 -17.31 -5.39 -12.10
N SER A 173 -17.86 -4.62 -13.04
CA SER A 173 -19.11 -3.86 -12.86
C SER A 173 -20.30 -4.73 -12.41
N ASN A 174 -20.29 -6.03 -12.75
CA ASN A 174 -21.32 -7.02 -12.39
C ASN A 174 -21.01 -7.79 -11.10
N PHE A 175 -19.92 -7.46 -10.41
CA PHE A 175 -19.45 -8.16 -9.21
C PHE A 175 -19.84 -7.38 -7.94
N SER A 176 -19.99 -8.12 -6.82
CA SER A 176 -20.07 -7.50 -5.50
C SER A 176 -18.75 -6.84 -5.11
N GLY A 177 -18.76 -5.92 -4.15
CA GLY A 177 -17.53 -5.23 -3.69
C GLY A 177 -16.41 -6.20 -3.29
N GLY A 178 -16.73 -7.27 -2.56
CA GLY A 178 -15.76 -8.30 -2.19
C GLY A 178 -15.19 -9.08 -3.38
N MET A 179 -16.01 -9.33 -4.42
CA MET A 179 -15.55 -9.95 -5.65
C MET A 179 -14.67 -9.01 -6.48
N GLN A 180 -15.02 -7.72 -6.56
CA GLN A 180 -14.17 -6.70 -7.19
C GLN A 180 -12.81 -6.63 -6.47
N GLN A 181 -12.79 -6.67 -5.14
CA GLN A 181 -11.54 -6.67 -4.37
C GLN A 181 -10.68 -7.90 -4.66
N ARG A 182 -11.29 -9.09 -4.76
CA ARG A 182 -10.59 -10.33 -5.13
C ARG A 182 -9.96 -10.25 -6.53
N VAL A 183 -10.69 -9.72 -7.52
CA VAL A 183 -10.14 -9.49 -8.86
C VAL A 183 -8.98 -8.49 -8.82
N GLN A 184 -9.11 -7.43 -8.01
CA GLN A 184 -8.05 -6.45 -7.83
C GLN A 184 -6.78 -7.08 -7.20
N ILE A 185 -6.93 -7.95 -6.20
CA ILE A 185 -5.83 -8.73 -5.60
C ILE A 185 -5.17 -9.63 -6.66
N ALA A 186 -5.97 -10.39 -7.43
CA ALA A 186 -5.46 -11.24 -8.50
C ALA A 186 -4.67 -10.44 -9.55
N LYS A 187 -5.17 -9.26 -9.95
CA LYS A 187 -4.48 -8.35 -10.87
C LYS A 187 -3.16 -7.86 -10.27
N ALA A 188 -3.16 -7.44 -9.00
CA ALA A 188 -1.99 -6.90 -8.32
C ALA A 188 -0.86 -7.94 -8.16
N LEU A 189 -1.22 -9.22 -8.04
CA LEU A 189 -0.27 -10.33 -7.90
C LEU A 189 0.20 -10.93 -9.22
N SER A 190 -0.42 -10.55 -10.34
CA SER A 190 -0.24 -11.25 -11.62
C SER A 190 1.19 -11.25 -12.15
N ASN A 191 1.98 -10.23 -11.82
CA ASN A 191 3.38 -10.12 -12.18
C ASN A 191 4.34 -10.69 -11.13
N ASN A 192 3.84 -11.42 -10.12
CA ASN A 192 4.59 -11.92 -8.97
C ASN A 192 5.53 -10.85 -8.35
N PRO A 193 4.97 -9.71 -7.91
CA PRO A 193 5.80 -8.61 -7.44
C PRO A 193 6.46 -8.96 -6.09
N PRO A 194 7.69 -8.51 -5.81
CA PRO A 194 8.31 -8.63 -4.48
C PRO A 194 7.61 -7.78 -3.40
N ILE A 195 6.92 -6.69 -3.78
CA ILE A 195 6.20 -5.81 -2.85
C ILE A 195 4.74 -5.61 -3.28
N LEU A 196 3.82 -5.77 -2.34
CA LEU A 196 2.40 -5.49 -2.50
C LEU A 196 1.94 -4.38 -1.56
N PHE A 197 1.32 -3.35 -2.12
CA PHE A 197 0.69 -2.27 -1.38
C PHE A 197 -0.82 -2.55 -1.26
N LEU A 198 -1.35 -2.54 -0.04
CA LEU A 198 -2.76 -2.76 0.29
C LEU A 198 -3.34 -1.52 0.99
N ASP A 199 -4.15 -0.71 0.31
CA ASP A 199 -4.72 0.53 0.85
C ASP A 199 -6.18 0.34 1.25
N GLU A 200 -6.48 0.23 2.55
CA GLU A 200 -7.84 0.17 3.11
C GLU A 200 -8.72 -0.91 2.44
N VAL A 201 -8.12 -2.07 2.15
CA VAL A 201 -8.67 -3.09 1.24
C VAL A 201 -9.93 -3.80 1.74
N THR A 202 -10.27 -3.68 3.01
CA THR A 202 -11.46 -4.28 3.62
C THR A 202 -12.53 -3.26 3.99
N THR A 203 -12.26 -1.97 3.76
CA THR A 203 -13.17 -0.90 4.16
C THR A 203 -14.47 -0.95 3.37
N GLY A 204 -15.60 -0.90 4.07
CA GLY A 204 -16.93 -0.97 3.48
C GLY A 204 -17.38 -2.38 3.07
N LEU A 205 -16.64 -3.43 3.45
CA LEU A 205 -17.07 -4.82 3.30
C LEU A 205 -17.74 -5.33 4.57
N ASP A 206 -18.70 -6.25 4.44
CA ASP A 206 -19.26 -6.97 5.60
C ASP A 206 -18.18 -7.78 6.32
N LEU A 207 -18.31 -7.94 7.65
CA LEU A 207 -17.30 -8.59 8.51
C LEU A 207 -16.89 -10.00 8.02
N SER A 208 -17.84 -10.79 7.52
CA SER A 208 -17.54 -12.12 6.98
C SER A 208 -16.73 -12.06 5.69
N VAL A 209 -16.99 -11.08 4.82
CA VAL A 209 -16.24 -10.87 3.57
C VAL A 209 -14.85 -10.34 3.87
N GLN A 210 -14.74 -9.38 4.81
CA GLN A 210 -13.47 -8.87 5.32
C GLN A 210 -12.56 -10.01 5.82
N ALA A 211 -13.05 -10.86 6.73
CA ALA A 211 -12.26 -11.98 7.26
C ALA A 211 -11.73 -12.89 6.12
N ASN A 212 -12.59 -13.25 5.17
CA ASN A 212 -12.20 -14.05 4.02
C ASN A 212 -11.12 -13.39 3.13
N VAL A 213 -11.16 -12.06 2.98
CA VAL A 213 -10.15 -11.32 2.21
C VAL A 213 -8.81 -11.27 2.96
N LEU A 214 -8.83 -11.06 4.28
CA LEU A 214 -7.63 -11.05 5.10
C LEU A 214 -6.94 -12.42 5.14
N ASP A 215 -7.71 -13.51 5.27
CA ASP A 215 -7.19 -14.87 5.24
C ASP A 215 -6.54 -15.20 3.88
N LEU A 216 -7.17 -14.75 2.80
CA LEU A 216 -6.62 -14.86 1.44
C LEU A 216 -5.27 -14.13 1.33
N ILE A 217 -5.18 -12.89 1.80
CA ILE A 217 -3.95 -12.09 1.78
C ILE A 217 -2.83 -12.78 2.57
N LYS A 218 -3.11 -13.25 3.79
CA LYS A 218 -2.15 -14.01 4.59
C LYS A 218 -1.67 -15.28 3.91
N LYS A 219 -2.60 -16.03 3.31
CA LYS A 219 -2.25 -17.27 2.60
C LYS A 219 -1.29 -16.98 1.45
N ILE A 220 -1.60 -15.96 0.64
CA ILE A 220 -0.72 -15.52 -0.45
C ILE A 220 0.65 -15.12 0.09
N GLN A 221 0.71 -14.32 1.16
CA GLN A 221 1.98 -13.91 1.76
C GLN A 221 2.84 -15.11 2.16
N ARG A 222 2.25 -16.10 2.83
CA ARG A 222 2.96 -17.30 3.29
C ARG A 222 3.45 -18.18 2.15
N GLU A 223 2.68 -18.26 1.07
CA GLU A 223 3.00 -19.13 -0.07
C GLU A 223 4.01 -18.49 -1.02
N SER A 224 4.00 -17.17 -1.21
CA SER A 224 4.86 -16.47 -2.17
C SER A 224 6.07 -15.77 -1.55
N GLY A 225 6.07 -15.52 -0.23
CA GLY A 225 7.10 -14.75 0.45
C GLY A 225 7.11 -13.26 0.06
N ILE A 226 6.01 -12.76 -0.52
CA ILE A 226 5.87 -11.35 -0.90
C ILE A 226 5.86 -10.44 0.34
N SER A 227 6.54 -9.30 0.26
CA SER A 227 6.54 -8.29 1.32
C SER A 227 5.36 -7.36 1.12
N MET A 228 4.73 -6.89 2.20
CA MET A 228 3.50 -6.12 2.11
C MET A 228 3.56 -4.83 2.94
N VAL A 229 2.99 -3.76 2.39
CA VAL A 229 2.65 -2.55 3.15
C VAL A 229 1.14 -2.44 3.20
N VAL A 230 0.57 -2.52 4.40
CA VAL A 230 -0.87 -2.52 4.62
C VAL A 230 -1.27 -1.23 5.32
N VAL A 231 -2.10 -0.42 4.68
CA VAL A 231 -2.72 0.76 5.27
C VAL A 231 -4.12 0.39 5.75
N SER A 232 -4.42 0.68 7.01
CA SER A 232 -5.77 0.58 7.55
C SER A 232 -6.00 1.60 8.67
N HIS A 233 -7.25 1.97 8.91
CA HIS A 233 -7.69 2.67 10.11
C HIS A 233 -8.21 1.70 11.19
N ASP A 234 -8.37 0.42 10.88
CA ASP A 234 -8.85 -0.62 11.79
C ASP A 234 -7.66 -1.42 12.35
N LEU A 235 -7.38 -1.29 13.65
CA LEU A 235 -6.31 -2.08 14.27
C LEU A 235 -6.62 -3.56 14.33
N ALA A 236 -7.88 -4.01 14.26
CA ALA A 236 -8.18 -5.44 14.21
C ALA A 236 -7.62 -6.05 12.92
N VAL A 237 -7.71 -5.33 11.80
CA VAL A 237 -7.07 -5.71 10.53
C VAL A 237 -5.56 -5.76 10.68
N ILE A 238 -4.95 -4.74 11.29
CA ILE A 238 -3.50 -4.67 11.51
C ILE A 238 -3.02 -5.79 12.42
N ARG A 239 -3.70 -6.04 13.55
CA ARG A 239 -3.42 -7.14 14.47
C ARG A 239 -3.47 -8.48 13.77
N MET A 240 -4.42 -8.66 12.87
CA MET A 240 -4.50 -9.88 12.10
C MET A 240 -3.29 -9.96 11.16
N LEU A 241 -3.01 -8.97 10.33
CA LEU A 241 -2.08 -9.12 9.22
C LEU A 241 -0.61 -8.84 9.54
N ALA A 242 -0.30 -7.80 10.31
CA ALA A 242 1.01 -7.16 10.29
C ALA A 242 1.98 -7.72 11.33
N ASP A 243 3.24 -7.91 10.94
CA ASP A 243 4.33 -8.29 11.85
C ASP A 243 4.82 -7.07 12.65
N ARG A 244 4.91 -5.93 11.97
CA ARG A 244 5.28 -4.63 12.53
C ARG A 244 4.25 -3.58 12.18
N THR A 245 4.11 -2.60 13.06
CA THR A 245 3.15 -1.50 12.90
C THR A 245 3.84 -0.15 13.03
N VAL A 246 3.43 0.78 12.15
CA VAL A 246 3.78 2.19 12.16
C VAL A 246 2.50 2.99 12.41
N VAL A 247 2.51 3.86 13.41
CA VAL A 247 1.39 4.74 13.75
C VAL A 247 1.67 6.12 13.19
N MET A 248 0.80 6.59 12.31
CA MET A 248 0.86 7.91 11.69
C MET A 248 -0.18 8.87 12.27
N LEU A 249 0.26 10.07 12.62
CA LEU A 249 -0.59 11.18 13.04
C LEU A 249 -0.10 12.47 12.38
N ASN A 250 -1.03 13.24 11.80
CA ASN A 250 -0.74 14.55 11.18
C ASN A 250 0.44 14.54 10.20
N GLY A 251 0.55 13.47 9.40
CA GLY A 251 1.60 13.30 8.39
C GLY A 251 2.94 12.80 8.93
N SER A 252 3.07 12.54 10.23
CA SER A 252 4.32 12.08 10.86
C SER A 252 4.16 10.69 11.44
N ILE A 253 5.24 9.91 11.48
CA ILE A 253 5.30 8.68 12.28
C ILE A 253 5.51 9.09 13.74
N ILE A 254 4.61 8.68 14.61
CA ILE A 254 4.67 8.97 16.05
C ILE A 254 5.11 7.78 16.89
N GLU A 255 4.93 6.57 16.37
CA GLU A 255 5.32 5.33 17.04
C GLU A 255 5.51 4.22 16.01
N GLN A 256 6.46 3.32 16.25
CA GLN A 256 6.70 2.13 15.42
C GLN A 256 7.29 1.00 16.25
N GLY A 257 6.94 -0.24 15.92
CA GLY A 257 7.43 -1.41 16.65
C GLY A 257 6.81 -2.72 16.15
N LEU A 258 7.02 -3.79 16.90
CA LEU A 258 6.27 -5.04 16.70
C LEU A 258 4.78 -4.76 16.90
N THR A 259 3.92 -5.37 16.07
CA THR A 259 2.48 -5.13 16.14
C THR A 259 1.91 -5.44 17.53
N ASP A 260 2.32 -6.56 18.14
CA ASP A 260 1.88 -6.93 19.49
C ASP A 260 2.31 -5.88 20.53
N GLN A 261 3.53 -5.35 20.43
CA GLN A 261 4.01 -4.28 21.32
C GLN A 261 3.18 -3.00 21.18
N ILE A 262 2.90 -2.57 19.95
CA ILE A 262 2.09 -1.36 19.68
C ILE A 262 0.66 -1.52 20.23
N LEU A 263 0.11 -2.73 20.19
CA LEU A 263 -1.26 -3.01 20.61
C LEU A 263 -1.40 -3.29 22.11
N GLU A 264 -0.39 -3.85 22.76
CA GLU A 264 -0.45 -4.25 24.17
C GLU A 264 0.22 -3.25 25.11
N ASP A 265 1.30 -2.59 24.68
CA ASP A 265 2.05 -1.61 25.46
C ASP A 265 2.38 -0.33 24.63
N PRO A 266 1.35 0.40 24.16
CA PRO A 266 1.56 1.63 23.39
C PRO A 266 2.19 2.73 24.25
N GLN A 267 3.30 3.28 23.78
CA GLN A 267 4.08 4.31 24.48
C GLN A 267 3.54 5.72 24.21
N HIS A 268 3.09 5.99 22.99
CA HIS A 268 2.62 7.33 22.63
C HIS A 268 1.16 7.52 23.08
N ALA A 269 0.85 8.66 23.71
CA ALA A 269 -0.49 8.96 24.25
C ALA A 269 -1.61 8.87 23.19
N TYR A 270 -1.31 9.20 21.93
CA TYR A 270 -2.27 8.99 20.83
C TYR A 270 -2.51 7.51 20.55
N THR A 271 -1.44 6.71 20.47
CA THR A 271 -1.55 5.27 20.21
C THR A 271 -2.34 4.58 21.32
N GLN A 272 -2.11 4.97 22.58
CA GLN A 272 -2.92 4.53 23.71
C GLN A 272 -4.40 4.78 23.47
N ARG A 273 -4.80 6.01 23.10
CA ARG A 273 -6.20 6.34 22.80
C ARG A 273 -6.77 5.51 21.65
N LEU A 274 -5.98 5.32 20.60
CA LEU A 274 -6.37 4.58 19.41
C LEU A 274 -6.60 3.10 19.73
N VAL A 275 -5.75 2.48 20.55
CA VAL A 275 -5.91 1.11 21.08
C VAL A 275 -7.12 1.02 22.02
N TYR A 276 -7.26 1.94 22.97
CA TYR A 276 -8.39 1.95 23.91
C TYR A 276 -9.74 2.14 23.24
N SER A 277 -9.80 2.78 22.08
CA SER A 277 -11.05 2.94 21.33
C SER A 277 -11.58 1.64 20.71
N LEU A 278 -10.82 0.54 20.78
CA LEU A 278 -11.20 -0.79 20.30
C LEU A 278 -11.60 -1.76 21.41
N LEU A 279 -11.34 -1.40 22.67
CA LEU A 279 -11.72 -2.16 23.87
C LEU A 279 -13.10 -1.70 24.37
#